data_AF-N2BVT7-F1
#
_entry.id   AF-N2BVT7-F1
#
_cell.length_a   1.000
_cell.length_b   1.000
_cell.length_c   1.000
_cell.angle_alpha   90.00
_cell.angle_beta   90.00
_cell.angle_gamma   90.00
#
_symmetry.space_group_name_H-M   'P 1'
#
loop_
_entity.id
_entity.type
_entity.pdbx_description
1 polymer ?
#
loop_
_entity_poly.entity_id
_entity_poly.type
_entity_poly.pdbx_seq_one_letter_code
_entity_poly.pdbx_strand_id
1 'polypeptide(L)' 'MERYNTDDKAPMFANTSDFAAMLGLSRGYVMRLCRDGAIPAVKFGKTWRIDTNAALKVMGFSANGKNIVG' A
#
# COMPACT_ATOMS: atom_id res chain seq x y z
N MET A 1 9.62 -30.69 11.68
CA MET A 1 9.58 -29.33 12.26
C MET A 1 9.29 -28.35 11.14
N GLU A 2 8.30 -27.48 11.35
CA GLU A 2 7.57 -26.65 10.40
C GLU A 2 8.35 -26.14 9.16
N ARG A 3 7.86 -26.46 7.96
CA ARG A 3 8.16 -25.67 6.76
C ARG A 3 7.34 -24.39 6.85
N TYR A 4 7.85 -23.35 7.53
CA TYR A 4 7.25 -22.01 7.42
C TYR A 4 7.41 -21.55 5.99
N ASN A 5 6.36 -21.81 5.20
CA ASN A 5 6.21 -21.39 3.83
C ASN A 5 6.39 -19.87 3.80
N THR A 6 7.58 -19.40 3.43
CA THR A 6 7.97 -17.98 3.45
C THR A 6 7.34 -17.19 2.30
N ASP A 7 6.29 -17.75 1.69
CA ASP A 7 5.44 -17.12 0.68
C ASP A 7 4.17 -16.51 1.32
N ASP A 8 3.87 -16.84 2.57
CA ASP A 8 2.82 -16.17 3.36
C ASP A 8 3.35 -14.83 3.89
N LYS A 9 3.60 -13.89 2.98
CA LYS A 9 3.82 -12.50 3.39
C LYS A 9 2.49 -11.97 3.89
N ALA A 10 2.27 -12.05 5.20
CA ALA A 10 1.13 -11.45 5.87
C ALA A 10 0.85 -10.04 5.29
N PRO A 11 -0.41 -9.69 5.00
CA PRO A 11 -0.73 -8.42 4.37
C PRO A 11 -0.15 -7.27 5.21
N MET A 12 0.85 -6.59 4.65
CA MET A 12 1.46 -5.42 5.28
C MET A 12 0.48 -4.25 5.15
N PHE A 13 -0.35 -4.07 6.17
CA PHE A 13 -1.24 -2.92 6.27
C PHE A 13 -0.47 -1.67 6.71
N ALA A 14 -0.17 -0.81 5.74
CA ALA A 14 0.45 0.49 6.01
C ALA A 14 -0.62 1.54 6.35
N ASN A 15 -0.23 2.55 7.10
CA ASN A 15 -1.03 3.77 7.26
C ASN A 15 -0.73 4.74 6.10
N THR A 16 -1.59 5.74 5.89
CA THR A 16 -1.41 6.73 4.81
C THR A 16 -0.07 7.47 4.81
N SER A 17 0.52 7.71 5.99
CA SER A 17 1.79 8.45 6.08
C SER A 17 2.97 7.56 5.72
N ASP A 18 2.97 6.32 6.23
CA ASP A 18 3.99 5.31 5.94
C ASP A 18 3.98 4.92 4.47
N PHE A 19 2.79 4.66 3.92
CA PHE A 19 2.62 4.36 2.51
C PHE A 19 3.02 5.52 1.58
N ALA A 20 2.74 6.76 2.00
CA ALA A 20 3.19 7.95 1.29
C ALA A 20 4.72 8.06 1.30
N ALA A 21 5.36 7.83 2.45
CA ALA A 21 6.82 7.84 2.55
C ALA A 21 7.48 6.73 1.71
N MET A 22 6.90 5.53 1.69
CA MET A 22 7.38 4.41 0.86
C MET A 22 7.41 4.74 -0.63
N LEU A 23 6.41 5.47 -1.12
CA LEU A 23 6.28 5.83 -2.54
C LEU A 23 6.85 7.21 -2.88
N GLY A 24 7.37 7.94 -1.89
CA GLY A 24 7.74 9.35 -2.06
C GLY A 24 6.58 10.26 -2.46
N LEU A 25 5.35 9.87 -2.13
CA LEU A 25 4.13 10.61 -2.45
C LEU A 25 3.72 11.54 -1.31
N SER A 26 2.88 12.52 -1.62
CA SER A 26 2.26 13.37 -0.59
C SER A 26 1.14 12.63 0.14
N ARG A 27 1.06 12.77 1.47
CA ARG A 27 -0.02 12.19 2.29
C ARG A 27 -1.42 12.56 1.79
N GLY A 28 -1.61 13.80 1.35
CA GLY A 28 -2.88 14.28 0.80
C GLY A 28 -3.28 13.55 -0.48
N TYR A 29 -2.31 13.23 -1.33
CA TYR A 29 -2.53 12.44 -2.55
C TYR A 29 -2.93 11.01 -2.21
N VAL A 30 -2.23 10.36 -1.27
CA VAL A 30 -2.59 9.01 -0.80
C VAL A 30 -3.98 8.99 -0.15
N MET A 31 -4.31 9.98 0.69
CA MET A 31 -5.67 10.11 1.25
C MET A 31 -6.74 10.26 0.17
N ARG A 32 -6.45 10.99 -0.90
CA ARG A 32 -7.35 11.12 -2.04
C ARG A 32 -7.55 9.78 -2.74
N LEU A 33 -6.47 9.03 -3.00
CA LEU A 33 -6.54 7.68 -3.57
C LEU A 33 -7.37 6.72 -2.71
N CYS A 34 -7.19 6.74 -1.39
CA CYS A 34 -7.98 5.95 -0.46
C CYS A 34 -9.48 6.33 -0.51
N ARG A 35 -9.77 7.63 -0.60
CA ARG A 35 -11.15 8.14 -0.63
C ARG A 35 -11.85 7.88 -1.96
N ASP A 36 -11.11 7.94 -3.05
CA ASP A 36 -11.57 7.69 -4.41
C ASP A 36 -11.77 6.20 -4.70
N GLY A 37 -11.15 5.33 -3.89
CA GLY A 37 -11.19 3.88 -4.09
C GLY A 37 -10.20 3.39 -5.14
N ALA A 38 -9.29 4.26 -5.60
CA ALA A 38 -8.25 3.94 -6.57
C ALA A 38 -7.24 2.90 -6.04
N ILE A 39 -7.12 2.76 -4.72
CA ILE A 39 -6.28 1.76 -4.06
C ILE A 39 -7.07 1.00 -2.99
N PRO A 40 -6.78 -0.30 -2.78
CA PRO A 40 -7.40 -1.11 -1.74
C PRO A 40 -6.99 -0.59 -0.36
N ALA A 41 -7.87 0.23 0.21
CA ALA A 41 -7.72 0.81 1.53
C ALA A 41 -9.02 0.68 2.32
N VAL A 42 -8.90 0.28 3.59
CA VAL A 42 -10.03 0.16 4.51
C VAL A 42 -9.91 1.25 5.56
N LYS A 43 -10.99 2.01 5.77
CA LYS A 43 -11.04 3.02 6.83
C LYS A 43 -11.35 2.34 8.16
N PHE A 44 -10.38 2.36 9.07
CA PHE A 44 -10.53 1.83 10.42
C PHE A 44 -10.58 2.99 11.41
N GLY A 45 -11.80 3.40 11.78
CA GLY A 45 -12.04 4.57 12.63
C GLY A 45 -11.54 5.87 11.99
N LYS A 46 -10.49 6.47 12.58
CA LYS A 46 -9.87 7.72 12.11
C LYS A 46 -8.69 7.50 11.17
N THR A 47 -8.27 6.26 10.95
CA THR A 47 -7.05 5.92 10.19
C THR A 47 -7.39 5.03 9.00
N TRP A 48 -6.67 5.20 7.90
CA TRP A 48 -6.76 4.32 6.74
C TRP A 48 -5.71 3.21 6.84
N ARG A 49 -6.15 1.97 6.60
CA ARG A 49 -5.30 0.79 6.46
C ARG A 49 -5.22 0.44 4.98
N ILE A 50 -4.05 0.61 4.40
CA ILE A 50 -3.79 0.37 2.99
C ILE A 50 -3.12 -0.99 2.89
N ASP A 51 -3.68 -1.88 2.08
CA ASP A 51 -2.99 -3.12 1.75
C ASP A 51 -1.86 -2.79 0.78
N THR A 52 -0.63 -2.73 1.29
CA THR A 52 0.52 -2.22 0.53
C THR A 52 0.77 -3.06 -0.71
N ASN A 53 0.64 -4.39 -0.61
CA ASN A 53 0.91 -5.30 -1.72
C ASN A 53 -0.13 -5.14 -2.84
N ALA A 54 -1.43 -5.12 -2.49
CA ALA A 54 -2.48 -4.93 -3.46
C ALA A 54 -2.48 -3.50 -4.04
N ALA A 55 -2.18 -2.48 -3.23
CA ALA A 55 -2.09 -1.10 -3.70
C ALA A 55 -0.93 -0.89 -4.69
N LEU A 56 0.24 -1.48 -4.42
CA LEU A 56 1.38 -1.46 -5.35
C LEU A 56 1.03 -2.13 -6.69
N LYS A 57 0.33 -3.28 -6.65
CA LYS A 57 -0.13 -3.97 -7.86
C LYS A 57 -1.11 -3.11 -8.68
N VAL A 58 -2.09 -2.48 -8.03
CA VAL A 58 -3.10 -1.64 -8.71
C VAL A 58 -2.48 -0.39 -9.30
N MET A 59 -1.56 0.25 -8.58
CA MET A 59 -0.87 1.45 -9.08
C MET A 59 0.26 1.14 -10.06
N GLY A 60 0.58 -0.12 -10.31
CA GLY A 60 1.66 -0.51 -11.21
C GLY A 60 3.05 -0.10 -10.70
N PHE A 61 3.23 0.12 -9.40
CA PHE A 61 4.56 0.37 -8.83
C PHE A 61 5.23 -0.95 -8.49
N SER A 62 6.48 -1.12 -8.91
CA SER A 62 7.32 -2.23 -8.41
C SER A 62 7.68 -1.96 -6.94
N ALA A 63 7.88 -3.02 -6.14
CA ALA A 63 8.14 -2.99 -4.69
C ALA A 63 9.32 -2.09 -4.22
N ASN A 64 10.02 -1.44 -5.14
CA ASN A 64 11.09 -0.47 -4.93
C ASN A 64 10.65 1.00 -5.09
N GLY A 65 9.36 1.32 -5.21
CA GLY A 65 8.86 2.70 -5.31
C GLY A 65 9.22 3.41 -6.63
N LYS A 66 9.69 2.68 -7.64
CA LYS A 66 10.01 3.21 -8.97
C LYS A 66 8.85 2.99 -9.91
N ASN A 67 8.44 4.07 -10.58
CA ASN A 67 7.45 4.05 -11.65
C ASN A 67 8.02 3.25 -12.83
N ILE A 68 7.41 2.10 -13.17
CA ILE A 68 7.83 1.27 -14.30
C ILE A 68 7.14 1.68 -15.62
N VAL A 69 6.20 2.62 -15.55
CA VAL A 69 5.60 3.25 -16.73
C VAL A 69 6.32 4.57 -17.00
N GLY A 70 7.44 4.48 -17.70
CA GLY A 70 8.23 5.60 -18.20
C GLY A 70 8.88 5.21 -19.51
#